data_AF-A0A7S2G649-F1
#
_entry.id   AF-A0A7S2G649-F1
#
_cell.length_a   1.000
_cell.length_b   1.000
_cell.length_c   1.000
_cell.angle_alpha   90.00
_cell.angle_beta   90.00
_cell.angle_gamma   90.00
#
_symmetry.space_group_name_H-M   'P 1'
#
loop_
_entity.id
_entity.type
_entity.pdbx_description
1 polymer ?
#
loop_
_entity_poly.entity_id
_entity_poly.type
_entity_poly.pdbx_seq_one_letter_code
_entity_poly.pdbx_strand_id
1 'polypeptide(L)'
;ADGTMAATLCSLAALAAVPSTLDLQRASTKVPRPDFKGAGQTALSSVLNGHLLRSEQYTVACEDLTPAQLQTFMGKIEAHRSPELQAIYEGATDRRRMTVAGGYDAHWRRLNSLVADRPHLTAPLRDAHCREAVMWWTHHLAEEKRAELRATKLTVPLLPLGEKKQCGDGTGGNGEREICLHVEKANSCDWCHSTQAAHDAGVPGTSAPNGLNFTNGPDDGNPHGWDRKRRCDQDQIPRCKPCEGVGGHAWGDKNDEIDLVDCEVVSLPNATDMSTVHPPLYPKKFTISNVDGRPGYSDTLIGWKTDPFCFGFFPQNDSIPPLCYRSQDSTGKWYDAYGSRNGTAGAARTDYNIKLTGVFHPFPNITAQILQTDWEMWIQNHLWVVDQCICANPSGNHCTNPPCRSYVWHWDTFKDAEFLARERIGVEWIQNSGVGKSAKTWELDHFISWSHHAWTDPVSGRIVRMWKPFNGLQNYDPEAWTDDVDSSKFESPPAKCKKGGAKVRINCDDNGHFSPKAKFEGLEYIEALHSLALKSTGPVTAEMLQSQLAEMMA
;
A
#
# COMPACT_ATOMS: atom_id res chain seq x y z
N ALA A 1 -66.53 -43.44 1.00
CA ALA A 1 -65.40 -43.59 1.93
C ALA A 1 -64.17 -43.27 1.12
N ASP A 2 -63.53 -42.14 1.40
CA ASP A 2 -62.16 -41.83 0.99
C ASP A 2 -61.76 -40.54 1.71
N GLY A 3 -60.91 -40.69 2.73
CA GLY A 3 -60.32 -39.60 3.49
C GLY A 3 -58.83 -39.55 3.17
N THR A 4 -58.39 -38.47 2.53
CA THR A 4 -56.98 -38.18 2.25
C THR A 4 -56.35 -37.50 3.47
N MET A 5 -55.45 -38.21 4.14
CA MET A 5 -54.56 -37.63 5.16
C MET A 5 -53.47 -36.79 4.49
N ALA A 6 -53.36 -35.53 4.90
CA ALA A 6 -52.20 -34.68 4.62
C ALA A 6 -51.08 -35.02 5.61
N ALA A 7 -49.93 -35.46 5.11
CA ALA A 7 -48.72 -35.67 5.88
C ALA A 7 -47.96 -34.34 6.03
N THR A 8 -47.89 -33.81 7.25
CA THR A 8 -47.07 -32.66 7.61
C THR A 8 -45.62 -33.12 7.77
N LEU A 9 -44.74 -32.75 6.84
CA LEU A 9 -43.29 -32.89 6.97
C LEU A 9 -42.78 -31.90 8.02
N CYS A 10 -42.34 -32.43 9.16
CA CYS A 10 -41.66 -31.67 10.21
C CYS A 10 -40.19 -31.49 9.81
N SER A 11 -39.82 -30.31 9.31
CA SER A 11 -38.41 -29.95 9.08
C SER A 11 -37.71 -29.78 10.42
N LEU A 12 -36.91 -30.77 10.82
CA LEU A 12 -35.93 -30.63 11.90
C LEU A 12 -34.88 -29.60 11.48
N ALA A 13 -35.03 -28.36 11.95
CA ALA A 13 -33.95 -27.39 11.92
C ALA A 13 -32.81 -27.95 12.80
N ALA A 14 -31.69 -28.33 12.18
CA ALA A 14 -30.49 -28.68 12.90
C ALA A 14 -30.08 -27.45 13.74
N LEU A 15 -30.17 -27.56 15.06
CA LEU A 15 -29.61 -26.56 15.97
C LEU A 15 -28.12 -26.43 15.64
N ALA A 16 -27.67 -25.21 15.37
CA ALA A 16 -26.26 -24.95 15.14
C ALA A 16 -25.48 -25.30 16.42
N ALA A 17 -24.48 -26.19 16.30
CA ALA A 17 -23.65 -26.59 17.43
C ALA A 17 -22.90 -25.37 17.97
N VAL A 18 -23.04 -25.10 19.28
CA VAL A 18 -22.44 -23.94 19.93
C VAL A 18 -20.96 -24.22 20.17
N PRO A 19 -20.03 -23.35 19.74
CA PRO A 19 -18.61 -23.56 20.00
C PRO A 19 -18.29 -23.62 21.49
N SER A 20 -17.44 -24.57 21.86
CA SER A 20 -16.93 -24.66 23.24
C SER A 20 -16.00 -23.49 23.57
N THR A 21 -15.73 -23.26 24.85
CA THR A 21 -14.72 -22.28 25.29
C THR A 21 -13.35 -22.52 24.64
N LEU A 22 -12.98 -23.79 24.42
CA LEU A 22 -11.73 -24.16 23.76
C LEU A 22 -11.76 -23.82 22.26
N ASP A 23 -12.92 -23.94 21.59
CA ASP A 23 -13.08 -23.53 20.20
C ASP A 23 -12.94 -22.02 20.05
N LEU A 24 -13.59 -21.24 20.91
CA LEU A 24 -13.49 -19.78 20.92
C LEU A 24 -12.06 -19.33 21.23
N GLN A 25 -11.40 -19.95 22.20
CA GLN A 25 -10.00 -19.66 22.51
C GLN A 25 -9.08 -19.96 21.33
N ARG A 26 -9.26 -21.10 20.65
CA ARG A 26 -8.51 -21.45 19.45
C ARG A 26 -8.76 -20.44 18.32
N ALA A 27 -10.01 -20.03 18.11
CA ALA A 27 -10.34 -19.06 17.07
C ALA A 27 -9.68 -17.70 17.33
N SER A 28 -9.75 -17.19 18.56
CA SER A 28 -9.13 -15.91 18.94
C SER A 28 -7.60 -15.96 19.01
N THR A 29 -7.00 -17.16 19.17
CA THR A 29 -5.55 -17.32 19.21
C THR A 29 -4.99 -17.54 17.81
N LYS A 30 -4.60 -16.44 17.14
CA LYS A 30 -4.08 -16.46 15.76
C LYS A 30 -2.82 -17.32 15.60
N VAL A 31 -1.87 -17.20 16.53
CA VAL A 31 -0.61 -17.95 16.51
C VAL A 31 -0.65 -19.07 17.55
N PRO A 32 -0.57 -20.35 17.14
CA PRO A 32 -0.66 -21.48 18.04
C PRO A 32 0.63 -21.69 18.84
N ARG A 33 0.56 -22.60 19.82
CA ARG A 33 1.70 -23.04 20.64
C ARG A 33 2.76 -23.78 19.81
N PRO A 34 4.03 -23.86 20.27
CA PRO A 34 5.12 -24.51 19.55
C PRO A 34 4.85 -25.95 19.09
N ASP A 35 4.08 -26.73 19.87
CA ASP A 35 3.74 -28.12 19.55
C ASP A 35 2.90 -28.30 18.28
N PHE A 36 2.36 -27.19 17.74
CA PHE A 36 1.62 -27.16 16.48
C PHE A 36 2.44 -26.52 15.35
N LYS A 37 3.75 -26.33 15.54
CA LYS A 37 4.62 -25.66 14.56
C LYS A 37 5.69 -26.60 13.99
N GLY A 38 6.14 -26.29 12.78
CA GLY A 38 7.27 -26.99 12.14
C GLY A 38 8.20 -26.07 11.37
N ALA A 39 9.45 -26.51 11.21
CA ALA A 39 10.47 -25.81 10.42
C ALA A 39 10.23 -26.05 8.91
N GLY A 40 9.54 -25.11 8.28
CA GLY A 40 9.14 -25.22 6.86
C GLY A 40 7.94 -26.13 6.63
N GLN A 41 7.54 -26.24 5.36
CA GLN A 41 6.26 -26.85 4.94
C GLN A 41 6.12 -28.33 5.28
N THR A 42 7.16 -29.12 4.99
CA THR A 42 7.17 -30.56 5.23
C THR A 42 7.11 -30.87 6.72
N ALA A 43 7.94 -30.22 7.53
CA ALA A 43 7.95 -30.43 8.98
C ALA A 43 6.62 -29.98 9.61
N LEU A 44 6.07 -28.83 9.19
CA LEU A 44 4.76 -28.36 9.61
C LEU A 44 3.67 -29.39 9.29
N SER A 45 3.65 -29.88 8.05
CA SER A 45 2.63 -30.83 7.59
C SER A 45 2.74 -32.15 8.37
N SER A 46 3.97 -32.60 8.65
CA SER A 46 4.22 -33.76 9.51
C SER A 46 3.70 -33.55 10.95
N VAL A 47 3.94 -32.38 11.54
CA VAL A 47 3.48 -32.06 12.91
C VAL A 47 1.95 -32.05 12.97
N LEU A 48 1.31 -31.35 12.05
CA LEU A 48 -0.15 -31.21 12.01
C LEU A 48 -0.85 -32.54 11.65
N ASN A 49 -0.31 -33.30 10.70
CA ASN A 49 -0.80 -34.65 10.42
C ASN A 49 -0.64 -35.56 11.63
N GLY A 50 0.44 -35.42 12.41
CA GLY A 50 0.61 -36.15 13.66
C GLY A 50 -0.52 -35.87 14.66
N HIS A 51 -1.00 -34.63 14.74
CA HIS A 51 -2.19 -34.30 15.56
C HIS A 51 -3.47 -34.92 15.00
N LEU A 52 -3.71 -34.80 13.68
CA LEU A 52 -4.87 -35.40 13.03
C LEU A 52 -4.92 -36.93 13.19
N LEU A 53 -3.80 -37.61 13.01
CA LEU A 53 -3.70 -39.06 13.18
C LEU A 53 -3.97 -39.52 14.62
N ARG A 54 -3.77 -38.64 15.61
CA ARG A 54 -4.13 -38.91 17.01
C ARG A 54 -5.58 -38.60 17.32
N SER A 55 -6.16 -37.58 16.69
CA SER A 55 -7.51 -37.10 16.99
C SER A 55 -8.60 -37.72 16.12
N GLU A 56 -8.25 -38.25 14.95
CA GLU A 56 -9.20 -38.75 13.96
C GLU A 56 -9.05 -40.25 13.73
N GLN A 57 -10.16 -40.99 13.78
CA GLN A 57 -10.17 -42.44 13.57
C GLN A 57 -9.96 -42.84 12.10
N TYR A 58 -10.46 -42.01 11.17
CA TYR A 58 -10.41 -42.27 9.74
C TYR A 58 -9.70 -41.10 9.05
N THR A 59 -8.52 -41.37 8.52
CA THR A 59 -7.73 -40.40 7.77
C THR A 59 -7.31 -40.99 6.43
N VAL A 60 -6.98 -40.12 5.48
CA VAL A 60 -6.49 -40.51 4.16
C VAL A 60 -5.38 -39.56 3.72
N ALA A 61 -4.35 -40.11 3.07
CA ALA A 61 -3.26 -39.31 2.55
C ALA A 61 -3.76 -38.36 1.45
N CYS A 62 -3.17 -37.16 1.37
CA CYS A 62 -3.60 -36.16 0.39
C CYS A 62 -3.47 -36.68 -1.04
N GLU A 63 -2.40 -37.42 -1.31
CA GLU A 63 -2.07 -37.96 -2.62
C GLU A 63 -3.08 -38.98 -3.16
N ASP A 64 -3.82 -39.63 -2.27
CA ASP A 64 -4.85 -40.63 -2.60
C ASP A 64 -6.21 -39.99 -2.91
N LEU A 65 -6.31 -38.66 -2.82
CA LEU A 65 -7.53 -37.92 -3.09
C LEU A 65 -7.47 -37.15 -4.41
N THR A 66 -8.63 -37.01 -5.03
CA THR A 66 -8.83 -36.10 -6.16
C THR A 66 -9.33 -34.73 -5.67
N PRO A 67 -9.15 -33.64 -6.44
CA PRO A 67 -9.77 -32.35 -6.13
C PRO A 67 -11.28 -32.44 -5.87
N ALA A 68 -12.02 -33.23 -6.65
CA ALA A 68 -13.46 -33.40 -6.48
C ALA A 68 -13.85 -34.09 -5.15
N GLN A 69 -13.07 -35.07 -4.70
CA GLN A 69 -13.30 -35.71 -3.39
C GLN A 69 -13.03 -34.72 -2.25
N LEU A 70 -11.99 -33.90 -2.35
CA LEU A 70 -11.68 -32.85 -1.38
C LEU A 70 -12.78 -31.78 -1.33
N GLN A 71 -13.29 -31.35 -2.49
CA GLN A 71 -14.40 -30.40 -2.59
C GLN A 71 -15.69 -30.98 -1.98
N THR A 72 -15.96 -32.27 -2.20
CA THR A 72 -17.09 -32.95 -1.54
C THR A 72 -16.94 -32.96 -0.02
N PHE A 73 -15.74 -33.21 0.50
CA PHE A 73 -15.45 -33.10 1.93
C PHE A 73 -15.66 -31.66 2.42
N MET A 74 -15.06 -30.68 1.76
CA MET A 74 -15.15 -29.27 2.10
C MET A 74 -16.58 -28.74 2.08
N GLY A 75 -17.42 -29.17 1.13
CA GLY A 75 -18.83 -28.82 1.08
C GLY A 75 -19.62 -29.32 2.29
N LYS A 76 -19.29 -30.52 2.81
CA LYS A 76 -19.85 -31.01 4.08
C LYS A 76 -19.41 -30.15 5.26
N ILE A 77 -18.18 -29.65 5.26
CA ILE A 77 -17.70 -28.78 6.35
C ILE A 77 -18.37 -27.42 6.27
N GLU A 78 -18.48 -26.85 5.07
CA GLU A 78 -19.13 -25.57 4.80
C GLU A 78 -20.57 -25.55 5.32
N ALA A 79 -21.35 -26.62 5.06
CA ALA A 79 -22.73 -26.76 5.53
C ALA A 79 -22.87 -26.85 7.06
N HIS A 80 -21.78 -27.17 7.78
CA HIS A 80 -21.78 -27.37 9.22
C HIS A 80 -20.87 -26.38 9.97
N ARG A 81 -20.36 -25.35 9.28
CA ARG A 81 -19.49 -24.34 9.88
C ARG A 81 -20.21 -23.60 11.01
N SER A 82 -19.47 -23.23 12.06
CA SER A 82 -19.98 -22.36 13.11
C SER A 82 -19.98 -20.89 12.65
N PRO A 83 -21.14 -20.21 12.67
CA PRO A 83 -21.21 -18.77 12.42
C PRO A 83 -20.40 -17.94 13.42
N GLU A 84 -20.31 -18.38 14.67
CA GLU A 84 -19.61 -17.66 15.74
C GLU A 84 -18.08 -17.70 15.54
N LEU A 85 -17.53 -18.86 15.15
CA LEU A 85 -16.10 -18.95 14.80
C LEU A 85 -15.80 -18.12 13.56
N GLN A 86 -16.67 -18.16 12.55
CA GLN A 86 -16.55 -17.33 11.36
C GLN A 86 -16.59 -15.83 11.70
N ALA A 87 -17.47 -15.39 12.59
CA ALA A 87 -17.56 -13.98 13.01
C ALA A 87 -16.26 -13.48 13.68
N ILE A 88 -15.58 -14.32 14.45
CA ILE A 88 -14.25 -14.00 15.00
C ILE A 88 -13.25 -13.77 13.86
N TYR A 89 -13.26 -14.65 12.85
CA TYR A 89 -12.35 -14.53 11.72
C TYR A 89 -12.67 -13.31 10.83
N GLU A 90 -13.95 -12.99 10.63
CA GLU A 90 -14.36 -11.80 9.89
C GLU A 90 -13.99 -10.51 10.64
N GLY A 91 -14.30 -10.42 11.94
CA GLY A 91 -14.02 -9.23 12.75
C GLY A 91 -12.53 -8.94 12.92
N ALA A 92 -11.68 -9.97 12.93
CA ALA A 92 -10.23 -9.83 12.99
C ALA A 92 -9.54 -9.74 11.62
N THR A 93 -10.30 -9.75 10.52
CA THR A 93 -9.74 -9.83 9.15
C THR A 93 -8.78 -11.02 9.00
N ASP A 94 -9.13 -12.14 9.64
CA ASP A 94 -8.31 -13.34 9.73
C ASP A 94 -8.36 -14.15 8.43
N ARG A 95 -7.23 -14.78 8.09
CA ARG A 95 -7.01 -15.62 6.91
C ARG A 95 -7.85 -16.89 6.90
N ARG A 96 -8.30 -17.32 8.07
CA ARG A 96 -9.19 -18.47 8.22
C ARG A 96 -10.58 -18.16 7.68
N ARG A 97 -11.00 -16.89 7.55
CA ARG A 97 -12.35 -16.55 7.08
C ARG A 97 -12.70 -17.23 5.75
N MET A 98 -13.89 -17.84 5.69
CA MET A 98 -14.42 -18.38 4.45
C MET A 98 -15.04 -17.24 3.62
N THR A 99 -14.43 -16.87 2.48
CA THR A 99 -14.90 -15.76 1.64
C THR A 99 -14.87 -16.12 0.16
N VAL A 100 -16.02 -16.50 -0.41
CA VAL A 100 -16.20 -16.69 -1.86
C VAL A 100 -17.53 -16.07 -2.27
N ALA A 101 -17.48 -15.02 -3.10
CA ALA A 101 -18.66 -14.42 -3.70
C ALA A 101 -19.31 -15.42 -4.66
N GLY A 102 -20.63 -15.65 -4.53
CA GLY A 102 -21.37 -16.59 -5.38
C GLY A 102 -21.28 -18.07 -4.98
N GLY A 103 -20.64 -18.40 -3.85
CA GLY A 103 -20.62 -19.74 -3.26
C GLY A 103 -19.51 -20.66 -3.80
N TYR A 104 -19.08 -21.61 -2.96
CA TYR A 104 -17.95 -22.49 -3.27
C TYR A 104 -18.23 -23.48 -4.41
N ASP A 105 -19.47 -23.92 -4.60
CA ASP A 105 -19.82 -24.87 -5.67
C ASP A 105 -19.58 -24.32 -7.08
N ALA A 106 -19.87 -23.03 -7.30
CA ALA A 106 -19.61 -22.37 -8.57
C ALA A 106 -18.10 -22.20 -8.80
N HIS A 107 -17.38 -21.81 -7.75
CA HIS A 107 -15.94 -21.65 -7.76
C HIS A 107 -15.20 -22.96 -8.05
N TRP A 108 -15.57 -24.06 -7.39
CA TRP A 108 -14.96 -25.37 -7.62
C TRP A 108 -15.24 -25.92 -9.01
N ARG A 109 -16.46 -25.76 -9.53
CA ARG A 109 -16.78 -26.13 -10.93
C ARG A 109 -15.88 -25.40 -11.92
N ARG A 110 -15.62 -24.11 -11.67
CA ARG A 110 -14.71 -23.30 -12.49
C ARG A 110 -13.27 -23.78 -12.39
N LEU A 111 -12.75 -24.02 -11.18
CA LEU A 111 -11.38 -24.53 -11.03
C LEU A 111 -11.20 -25.90 -11.70
N ASN A 112 -12.18 -26.80 -11.52
CA ASN A 112 -12.16 -28.13 -12.13
C ASN A 112 -12.19 -28.05 -13.66
N SER A 113 -12.99 -27.14 -14.25
CA SER A 113 -13.01 -26.99 -15.70
C SER A 113 -11.67 -26.46 -16.23
N LEU A 114 -11.02 -25.55 -15.52
CA LEU A 114 -9.72 -25.00 -15.90
C LEU A 114 -8.60 -26.04 -15.81
N VAL A 115 -8.66 -26.93 -14.81
CA VAL A 115 -7.67 -28.01 -14.61
C VAL A 115 -7.87 -29.17 -15.58
N ALA A 116 -9.10 -29.43 -16.04
CA ALA A 116 -9.37 -30.48 -17.03
C ALA A 116 -8.53 -30.29 -18.31
N ASP A 117 -8.33 -29.04 -18.72
CA ASP A 117 -7.49 -28.68 -19.88
C ASP A 117 -5.99 -28.57 -19.55
N ARG A 118 -5.61 -28.71 -18.27
CA ARG A 118 -4.24 -28.48 -17.75
C ARG A 118 -3.86 -29.52 -16.70
N PRO A 119 -3.62 -30.78 -17.10
CA PRO A 119 -3.40 -31.88 -16.15
C PRO A 119 -2.26 -31.65 -15.15
N HIS A 120 -1.22 -30.90 -15.55
CA HIS A 120 -0.09 -30.55 -14.69
C HIS A 120 -0.49 -29.72 -13.45
N LEU A 121 -1.63 -29.02 -13.48
CA LEU A 121 -2.16 -28.23 -12.36
C LEU A 121 -3.01 -29.05 -11.39
N THR A 122 -3.32 -30.31 -11.70
CA THR A 122 -4.14 -31.18 -10.86
C THR A 122 -3.51 -31.42 -9.50
N ALA A 123 -2.21 -31.72 -9.48
CA ALA A 123 -1.51 -32.01 -8.24
C ALA A 123 -1.32 -30.76 -7.35
N PRO A 124 -0.92 -29.58 -7.89
CA PRO A 124 -0.98 -28.32 -7.13
C PRO A 124 -2.36 -28.01 -6.55
N LEU A 125 -3.43 -28.16 -7.34
CA LEU A 125 -4.80 -27.90 -6.87
C LEU A 125 -5.23 -28.86 -5.77
N ARG A 126 -4.95 -30.16 -5.92
CA ARG A 126 -5.23 -31.17 -4.89
C ARG A 126 -4.52 -30.84 -3.60
N ASP A 127 -3.21 -30.60 -3.66
CA ASP A 127 -2.40 -30.29 -2.47
C ASP A 127 -2.94 -29.04 -1.76
N ALA A 128 -3.32 -28.00 -2.50
CA ALA A 128 -3.95 -26.79 -1.96
C ALA A 128 -5.28 -27.09 -1.25
N HIS A 129 -6.17 -27.87 -1.89
CA HIS A 129 -7.44 -28.28 -1.30
C HIS A 129 -7.27 -29.18 -0.07
N CYS A 130 -6.23 -30.01 0.03
CA CYS A 130 -5.95 -30.76 1.26
C CYS A 130 -5.65 -29.82 2.43
N ARG A 131 -4.88 -28.74 2.18
CA ARG A 131 -4.58 -27.73 3.21
C ARG A 131 -5.81 -26.95 3.62
N GLU A 132 -6.60 -26.52 2.64
CA GLU A 132 -7.87 -25.82 2.87
C GLU A 132 -8.88 -26.69 3.63
N ALA A 133 -9.03 -27.96 3.24
CA ALA A 133 -9.92 -28.91 3.90
C ALA A 133 -9.54 -29.15 5.37
N VAL A 134 -8.25 -29.36 5.65
CA VAL A 134 -7.76 -29.50 7.03
C VAL A 134 -7.99 -28.21 7.82
N MET A 135 -7.71 -27.05 7.21
CA MET A 135 -7.96 -25.75 7.83
C MET A 135 -9.44 -25.61 8.21
N TRP A 136 -10.37 -25.96 7.31
CA TRP A 136 -11.81 -25.88 7.58
C TRP A 136 -12.24 -26.85 8.68
N TRP A 137 -11.79 -28.11 8.61
CA TRP A 137 -12.08 -29.13 9.62
C TRP A 137 -11.67 -28.67 11.03
N THR A 138 -10.45 -28.15 11.16
CA THR A 138 -9.88 -27.75 12.45
C THR A 138 -10.40 -26.41 12.94
N HIS A 139 -10.64 -25.44 12.05
CA HIS A 139 -10.91 -24.05 12.45
C HIS A 139 -12.38 -23.61 12.34
N HIS A 140 -13.18 -24.23 11.49
CA HIS A 140 -14.56 -23.78 11.22
C HIS A 140 -15.63 -24.62 11.88
N LEU A 141 -15.30 -25.80 12.41
CA LEU A 141 -16.22 -26.63 13.17
C LEU A 141 -16.07 -26.43 14.67
N ALA A 142 -17.20 -26.39 15.38
CA ALA A 142 -17.25 -26.62 16.81
C ALA A 142 -16.91 -28.09 17.11
N GLU A 143 -16.38 -28.38 18.31
CA GLU A 143 -15.97 -29.73 18.69
C GLU A 143 -17.14 -30.73 18.67
N GLU A 144 -18.32 -30.32 19.14
CA GLU A 144 -19.55 -31.12 19.07
C GLU A 144 -19.83 -31.58 17.63
N LYS A 145 -19.69 -30.66 16.67
CA LYS A 145 -19.95 -30.96 15.26
C LYS A 145 -18.88 -31.84 14.62
N ARG A 146 -17.61 -31.67 15.02
CA ARG A 146 -16.56 -32.64 14.64
C ARG A 146 -16.89 -34.03 15.19
N ALA A 147 -17.34 -34.15 16.44
CA ALA A 147 -17.71 -35.43 17.04
C ALA A 147 -18.88 -36.11 16.31
N GLU A 148 -19.91 -35.36 15.95
CA GLU A 148 -21.02 -35.87 15.12
C GLU A 148 -20.51 -36.39 13.76
N LEU A 149 -19.69 -35.61 13.06
CA LEU A 149 -19.15 -36.00 11.76
C LEU A 149 -18.22 -37.21 11.86
N ARG A 150 -17.42 -37.33 12.94
CA ARG A 150 -16.63 -38.55 13.23
C ARG A 150 -17.51 -39.79 13.39
N ALA A 151 -18.66 -39.67 14.04
CA ALA A 151 -19.60 -40.78 14.20
C ALA A 151 -20.15 -41.30 12.85
N THR A 152 -20.18 -40.46 11.82
CA THR A 152 -20.53 -40.86 10.45
C THR A 152 -19.41 -41.59 9.70
N LYS A 153 -18.25 -41.81 10.36
CA LYS A 153 -17.01 -42.33 9.75
C LYS A 153 -16.50 -41.47 8.60
N LEU A 154 -16.70 -40.15 8.69
CA LEU A 154 -16.14 -39.21 7.74
C LEU A 154 -14.61 -39.33 7.74
N THR A 155 -14.00 -39.59 6.58
CA THR A 155 -12.55 -39.68 6.45
C THR A 155 -11.96 -38.29 6.28
N VAL A 156 -11.07 -37.91 7.18
CA VAL A 156 -10.42 -36.58 7.19
C VAL A 156 -9.16 -36.61 6.32
N PRO A 157 -9.00 -35.70 5.35
CA PRO A 157 -7.78 -35.62 4.56
C PRO A 157 -6.60 -35.20 5.44
N LEU A 158 -5.42 -35.74 5.15
CA LEU A 158 -4.16 -35.26 5.70
C LEU A 158 -3.57 -34.16 4.81
N LEU A 159 -2.67 -33.36 5.38
CA LEU A 159 -1.86 -32.40 4.63
C LEU A 159 -0.84 -33.14 3.75
N PRO A 160 -0.46 -32.58 2.59
CA PRO A 160 0.60 -33.17 1.77
C PRO A 160 1.96 -33.08 2.48
N LEU A 161 2.69 -34.20 2.55
CA LEU A 161 3.99 -34.31 3.23
C LEU A 161 5.18 -33.82 2.37
N GLY A 162 4.99 -33.71 1.05
CA GLY A 162 6.03 -33.23 0.13
C GLY A 162 6.22 -31.72 0.14
N GLU A 163 7.24 -31.26 -0.58
CA GLU A 163 7.43 -29.85 -0.89
C GLU A 163 6.19 -29.29 -1.63
N LYS A 164 5.97 -27.97 -1.50
CA LYS A 164 4.92 -27.28 -2.25
C LYS A 164 5.19 -27.46 -3.74
N LYS A 165 4.24 -28.10 -4.43
CA LYS A 165 4.31 -28.24 -5.90
C LYS A 165 4.17 -26.86 -6.53
N GLN A 166 5.08 -26.53 -7.45
CA GLN A 166 4.99 -25.29 -8.21
C GLN A 166 3.70 -25.27 -9.03
N CYS A 167 3.01 -24.13 -8.99
CA CYS A 167 1.85 -23.91 -9.83
C CYS A 167 2.24 -23.03 -11.02
N GLY A 168 2.36 -23.67 -12.19
CA GLY A 168 2.78 -23.03 -13.43
C GLY A 168 4.24 -22.52 -13.40
N ASP A 169 4.69 -22.03 -14.54
CA ASP A 169 6.01 -21.40 -14.74
C ASP A 169 5.88 -19.91 -15.12
N GLY A 170 4.66 -19.35 -15.01
CA GLY A 170 4.34 -17.98 -15.40
C GLY A 170 4.05 -17.78 -16.90
N THR A 171 4.16 -18.82 -17.73
CA THR A 171 3.85 -18.76 -19.16
C THR A 171 2.40 -19.16 -19.48
N GLY A 172 1.69 -19.69 -18.49
CA GLY A 172 0.29 -20.10 -18.60
C GLY A 172 -0.69 -18.95 -18.88
N GLY A 173 -1.64 -19.18 -19.78
CA GLY A 173 -2.73 -18.24 -20.07
C GLY A 173 -3.65 -17.99 -18.85
N ASN A 174 -4.63 -17.08 -19.00
CA ASN A 174 -5.49 -16.59 -17.90
C ASN A 174 -6.11 -17.70 -17.01
N GLY A 175 -6.45 -18.85 -17.57
CA GLY A 175 -7.01 -19.98 -16.82
C GLY A 175 -6.04 -20.67 -15.86
N GLU A 176 -4.76 -20.78 -16.22
CA GLU A 176 -3.72 -21.33 -15.34
C GLU A 176 -3.43 -20.37 -14.19
N ARG A 177 -3.34 -19.08 -14.52
CA ARG A 177 -3.19 -18.01 -13.54
C ARG A 177 -4.30 -18.05 -12.48
N GLU A 178 -5.55 -18.22 -12.90
CA GLU A 178 -6.70 -18.31 -11.98
C GLU A 178 -6.56 -19.47 -10.99
N ILE A 179 -6.15 -20.65 -11.46
CA ILE A 179 -5.90 -21.81 -10.60
C ILE A 179 -4.74 -21.54 -9.65
N CYS A 180 -3.63 -21.00 -10.14
CA CYS A 180 -2.45 -20.77 -9.31
C CYS A 180 -2.69 -19.72 -8.22
N LEU A 181 -3.51 -18.70 -8.49
CA LEU A 181 -3.96 -17.77 -7.46
C LEU A 181 -4.77 -18.48 -6.37
N HIS A 182 -5.63 -19.41 -6.73
CA HIS A 182 -6.37 -20.20 -5.74
C HIS A 182 -5.43 -21.12 -4.94
N VAL A 183 -4.52 -21.83 -5.62
CA VAL A 183 -3.51 -22.70 -4.99
C VAL A 183 -2.71 -21.95 -3.93
N GLU A 184 -2.21 -20.76 -4.25
CA GLU A 184 -1.45 -19.94 -3.31
C GLU A 184 -2.29 -19.44 -2.14
N LYS A 185 -3.55 -19.05 -2.37
CA LYS A 185 -4.45 -18.59 -1.28
C LYS A 185 -4.80 -19.69 -0.29
N ALA A 186 -5.06 -20.90 -0.79
CA ALA A 186 -5.39 -22.06 0.03
C ALA A 186 -4.17 -22.59 0.83
N ASN A 187 -2.95 -22.28 0.38
CA ASN A 187 -1.69 -22.65 1.01
C ASN A 187 -1.30 -21.74 2.21
N SER A 188 -2.20 -21.54 3.17
CA SER A 188 -2.05 -20.53 4.24
C SER A 188 -1.61 -21.06 5.63
N CYS A 189 -1.55 -22.38 5.83
CA CYS A 189 -1.27 -22.95 7.16
C CYS A 189 0.08 -22.52 7.75
N ASP A 190 1.09 -22.29 6.92
CA ASP A 190 2.45 -21.94 7.35
C ASP A 190 2.59 -20.58 8.00
N TRP A 191 1.58 -19.74 7.89
CA TRP A 191 1.66 -18.41 8.47
C TRP A 191 1.54 -18.42 9.98
N CYS A 192 0.74 -19.35 10.49
CA CYS A 192 0.56 -19.54 11.92
C CYS A 192 1.44 -20.70 12.42
N HIS A 193 1.63 -21.71 11.58
CA HIS A 193 2.25 -22.97 11.98
C HIS A 193 3.72 -23.14 11.57
N SER A 194 4.36 -22.16 10.93
CA SER A 194 5.82 -22.19 10.74
C SER A 194 6.56 -21.73 12.01
N THR A 195 7.77 -22.25 12.23
CA THR A 195 8.67 -21.73 13.26
C THR A 195 9.30 -20.42 12.77
N GLN A 196 9.08 -19.35 13.54
CA GLN A 196 9.49 -17.97 13.27
C GLN A 196 10.98 -17.81 12.89
N ALA A 197 11.89 -18.68 13.36
CA ALA A 197 13.33 -18.57 13.11
C ALA A 197 13.76 -18.67 11.62
N ALA A 198 13.06 -19.44 10.78
CA ALA A 198 13.39 -19.54 9.34
C ALA A 198 12.82 -18.37 8.52
N HIS A 199 11.63 -17.90 8.92
CA HIS A 199 11.03 -16.65 8.46
C HIS A 199 11.91 -15.44 8.81
N ASP A 200 12.37 -15.35 10.07
CA ASP A 200 13.23 -14.27 10.57
C ASP A 200 14.66 -14.32 9.99
N ALA A 201 15.11 -15.50 9.54
CA ALA A 201 16.39 -15.69 8.88
C ALA A 201 16.35 -15.46 7.35
N GLY A 202 15.19 -15.12 6.77
CA GLY A 202 15.06 -14.75 5.36
C GLY A 202 15.40 -15.87 4.37
N VAL A 203 15.25 -17.14 4.77
CA VAL A 203 15.65 -18.28 3.93
C VAL A 203 14.66 -18.47 2.77
N PRO A 204 15.10 -18.40 1.49
CA PRO A 204 14.23 -18.57 0.32
C PRO A 204 13.44 -19.88 0.38
N GLY A 205 12.13 -19.82 0.12
CA GLY A 205 11.24 -21.00 0.12
C GLY A 205 10.74 -21.46 1.49
N THR A 206 11.19 -20.85 2.60
CA THR A 206 10.66 -21.13 3.96
C THR A 206 9.55 -20.18 4.41
N SER A 207 9.30 -19.16 3.62
CA SER A 207 8.14 -18.27 3.73
C SER A 207 7.20 -18.61 2.59
N ALA A 208 5.93 -18.94 2.84
CA ALA A 208 4.92 -18.56 1.85
C ALA A 208 5.10 -17.08 1.52
N PRO A 209 4.76 -16.61 0.31
CA PRO A 209 4.57 -15.18 0.09
C PRO A 209 3.76 -14.65 1.27
N ASN A 210 4.37 -13.76 2.06
CA ASN A 210 3.71 -13.21 3.22
C ASN A 210 2.42 -12.60 2.69
N GLY A 211 1.25 -13.01 3.15
CA GLY A 211 0.07 -12.20 2.88
C GLY A 211 -0.56 -11.66 4.15
N LEU A 212 0.28 -11.38 5.13
CA LEU A 212 0.28 -10.01 5.65
C LEU A 212 0.86 -8.99 4.64
N ASN A 213 1.53 -9.40 3.54
CA ASN A 213 1.78 -8.53 2.35
C ASN A 213 0.66 -8.64 1.28
N PHE A 214 -0.48 -9.23 1.63
CA PHE A 214 -1.76 -8.68 1.20
C PHE A 214 -2.18 -7.85 2.41
N THR A 215 -1.44 -6.78 2.64
CA THR A 215 -2.10 -5.60 3.17
C THR A 215 -3.23 -5.34 2.17
N ASN A 216 -4.46 -5.10 2.63
CA ASN A 216 -5.08 -3.95 2.02
C ASN A 216 -4.04 -2.88 2.30
N GLY A 217 -3.19 -2.54 1.33
CA GLY A 217 -2.34 -1.38 1.48
C GLY A 217 -3.25 -0.18 1.72
N PRO A 218 -2.85 1.01 1.34
CA PRO A 218 -3.84 1.95 0.86
C PRO A 218 -4.60 1.43 -0.38
N ASP A 219 -5.35 0.35 -0.21
CA ASP A 219 -6.17 -0.25 -1.24
C ASP A 219 -7.60 0.19 -0.99
N ASP A 220 -7.88 1.37 -1.49
CA ASP A 220 -9.22 1.86 -1.75
C ASP A 220 -9.91 1.18 -2.94
N GLY A 221 -9.34 0.11 -3.49
CA GLY A 221 -9.93 -0.66 -4.59
C GLY A 221 -9.86 0.04 -5.94
N ASN A 222 -8.93 0.99 -6.13
CA ASN A 222 -8.81 1.80 -7.34
C ASN A 222 -10.14 2.51 -7.71
N PRO A 223 -10.64 3.40 -6.84
CA PRO A 223 -11.97 4.00 -6.95
C PRO A 223 -12.13 4.85 -8.23
N HIS A 224 -11.01 5.32 -8.78
CA HIS A 224 -10.97 6.10 -10.03
C HIS A 224 -10.85 5.24 -11.31
N GLY A 225 -10.73 3.91 -11.19
CA GLY A 225 -10.59 3.03 -12.35
C GLY A 225 -9.31 3.29 -13.15
N TRP A 226 -8.21 3.65 -12.48
CA TRP A 226 -6.95 3.93 -13.14
C TRP A 226 -6.39 2.71 -13.85
N ASP A 227 -5.81 2.93 -15.03
CA ASP A 227 -5.15 1.87 -15.77
C ASP A 227 -3.85 1.40 -15.10
N ARG A 228 -3.29 0.31 -15.61
CA ARG A 228 -2.08 -0.30 -15.05
C ARG A 228 -0.81 0.50 -15.29
N LYS A 229 -0.80 1.47 -16.20
CA LYS A 229 0.34 2.37 -16.38
C LYS A 229 0.35 3.44 -15.31
N ARG A 230 -0.81 3.99 -14.97
CA ARG A 230 -0.96 4.97 -13.89
C ARG A 230 -0.85 4.33 -12.51
N ARG A 231 -1.48 3.17 -12.29
CA ARG A 231 -1.47 2.48 -10.99
C ARG A 231 -1.22 0.99 -11.13
N CYS A 232 -0.20 0.54 -10.44
CA CYS A 232 -0.06 -0.84 -10.06
C CYS A 232 0.50 -0.87 -8.64
N ASP A 233 0.10 -1.83 -7.82
CA ASP A 233 0.58 -1.92 -6.46
C ASP A 233 1.22 -3.31 -6.27
N GLN A 234 2.35 -3.36 -5.55
CA GLN A 234 3.11 -4.58 -5.30
C GLN A 234 2.22 -5.65 -4.70
N ASP A 235 1.43 -5.31 -3.70
CA ASP A 235 0.57 -6.20 -2.92
C ASP A 235 -0.72 -6.62 -3.64
N GLN A 236 -1.00 -6.06 -4.82
CA GLN A 236 -2.23 -6.31 -5.58
C GLN A 236 -2.08 -7.38 -6.65
N ILE A 237 -3.20 -8.02 -6.98
CA ILE A 237 -3.29 -8.99 -8.08
C ILE A 237 -4.14 -8.39 -9.20
N PRO A 238 -3.64 -8.32 -10.46
CA PRO A 238 -2.34 -8.81 -10.92
C PRO A 238 -1.13 -8.06 -10.32
N ARG A 239 -0.08 -8.79 -9.92
CA ARG A 239 1.23 -8.21 -9.55
C ARG A 239 1.74 -7.33 -10.68
N CYS A 240 2.46 -6.27 -10.31
CA CYS A 240 3.07 -5.37 -11.27
C CYS A 240 4.07 -6.08 -12.16
N LYS A 241 3.98 -5.74 -13.44
CA LYS A 241 4.93 -6.13 -14.46
C LYS A 241 5.86 -4.94 -14.73
N PRO A 242 6.97 -5.19 -15.42
CA PRO A 242 7.77 -4.11 -15.98
C PRO A 242 6.91 -3.15 -16.81
N CYS A 243 7.22 -1.86 -16.74
CA CYS A 243 6.48 -0.75 -17.35
C CYS A 243 5.01 -0.61 -16.92
N GLU A 244 4.64 -1.11 -15.75
CA GLU A 244 3.38 -0.81 -15.06
C GLU A 244 3.64 0.05 -13.82
N GLY A 245 2.64 0.84 -13.41
CA GLY A 245 2.80 1.84 -12.35
C GLY A 245 3.87 2.89 -12.67
N VAL A 246 4.15 3.13 -13.95
CA VAL A 246 5.08 4.15 -14.41
C VAL A 246 4.60 5.55 -14.04
N GLY A 247 3.30 5.81 -14.03
CA GLY A 247 2.78 7.14 -13.69
C GLY A 247 3.24 8.23 -14.66
N GLY A 248 3.16 9.48 -14.19
CA GLY A 248 3.45 10.67 -15.00
C GLY A 248 2.99 11.96 -14.33
N HIS A 249 3.15 13.08 -15.04
CA HIS A 249 2.64 14.38 -14.62
C HIS A 249 1.10 14.38 -14.65
N ALA A 250 0.47 14.28 -13.48
CA ALA A 250 -0.98 14.20 -13.34
C ALA A 250 -1.60 15.56 -12.96
N TRP A 251 -2.77 15.86 -13.51
CA TRP A 251 -3.56 17.05 -13.16
C TRP A 251 -5.03 16.75 -12.87
N GLY A 252 -5.43 15.47 -12.89
CA GLY A 252 -6.80 15.07 -12.60
C GLY A 252 -6.99 13.58 -12.32
N ASP A 253 -8.22 13.23 -11.97
CA ASP A 253 -8.62 11.91 -11.50
C ASP A 253 -8.87 10.94 -12.65
N LYS A 254 -9.01 11.38 -13.90
CA LYS A 254 -9.27 10.49 -15.04
C LYS A 254 -7.98 9.93 -15.65
N ASN A 255 -8.08 8.79 -16.36
CA ASN A 255 -6.94 8.15 -17.01
C ASN A 255 -6.26 9.00 -18.09
N ASP A 256 -6.99 9.92 -18.70
CA ASP A 256 -6.50 10.87 -19.71
C ASP A 256 -6.03 12.21 -19.13
N GLU A 257 -6.13 12.39 -17.80
CA GLU A 257 -5.69 13.60 -17.08
C GLU A 257 -4.30 13.41 -16.45
N ILE A 258 -3.41 12.79 -17.22
CA ILE A 258 -2.01 12.50 -16.89
C ILE A 258 -1.16 12.39 -18.16
N ASP A 259 0.01 12.99 -18.15
CA ASP A 259 1.01 12.82 -19.19
C ASP A 259 1.90 11.61 -18.84
N LEU A 260 1.56 10.44 -19.37
CA LEU A 260 2.36 9.23 -19.16
C LEU A 260 3.67 9.29 -19.93
N VAL A 261 4.73 8.76 -19.31
CA VAL A 261 6.03 8.56 -19.95
C VAL A 261 6.07 7.27 -20.76
N ASP A 262 6.91 7.26 -21.79
CA ASP A 262 7.26 6.02 -22.48
C ASP A 262 8.15 5.17 -21.58
N CYS A 263 7.96 3.85 -21.66
CA CYS A 263 8.74 2.85 -20.93
C CYS A 263 8.97 1.63 -21.81
N GLU A 264 10.20 1.15 -21.85
CA GLU A 264 10.64 -0.05 -22.53
C GLU A 264 11.44 -0.94 -21.57
N VAL A 265 11.17 -2.24 -21.56
CA VAL A 265 11.90 -3.20 -20.73
C VAL A 265 13.26 -3.47 -21.37
N VAL A 266 14.34 -3.21 -20.64
CA VAL A 266 15.72 -3.52 -21.07
C VAL A 266 16.09 -4.94 -20.66
N SER A 267 15.91 -5.28 -19.38
CA SER A 267 16.18 -6.63 -18.88
C SER A 267 15.31 -6.98 -17.68
N LEU A 268 14.93 -8.26 -17.62
CA LEU A 268 14.20 -8.85 -16.50
C LEU A 268 15.18 -9.30 -15.38
N PRO A 269 14.69 -9.54 -14.15
CA PRO A 269 15.56 -9.91 -13.03
C PRO A 269 16.48 -11.13 -13.27
N ASN A 270 16.05 -12.09 -14.09
CA ASN A 270 16.86 -13.27 -14.44
C ASN A 270 17.97 -12.99 -15.48
N ALA A 271 17.93 -11.83 -16.13
CA ALA A 271 18.85 -11.42 -17.19
C ALA A 271 19.69 -10.19 -16.80
N THR A 272 19.30 -9.46 -15.75
CA THR A 272 20.07 -8.32 -15.20
C THR A 272 21.23 -8.83 -14.35
N ASP A 273 22.41 -8.22 -14.51
CA ASP A 273 23.50 -8.40 -13.55
C ASP A 273 23.13 -7.72 -12.23
N MET A 274 22.69 -8.53 -11.27
CA MET A 274 22.24 -8.06 -9.96
C MET A 274 23.34 -7.37 -9.14
N SER A 275 24.62 -7.49 -9.51
CA SER A 275 25.70 -6.72 -8.87
C SER A 275 25.68 -5.24 -9.24
N THR A 276 25.01 -4.89 -10.34
CA THR A 276 24.82 -3.50 -10.82
C THR A 276 23.49 -2.90 -10.37
N VAL A 277 22.68 -3.66 -9.63
CA VAL A 277 21.34 -3.23 -9.19
C VAL A 277 21.45 -2.55 -7.83
N HIS A 278 21.01 -1.31 -7.74
CA HIS A 278 21.10 -0.50 -6.53
C HIS A 278 19.71 -0.23 -5.95
N PRO A 279 19.38 -0.74 -4.75
CA PRO A 279 18.09 -0.47 -4.12
C PRO A 279 17.92 1.03 -3.85
N PRO A 280 16.67 1.54 -3.86
CA PRO A 280 16.35 2.96 -3.71
C PRO A 280 16.56 3.45 -2.27
N LEU A 281 17.81 3.59 -1.87
CA LEU A 281 18.21 4.11 -0.58
C LEU A 281 18.53 5.60 -0.71
N TYR A 282 17.98 6.41 0.20
CA TYR A 282 18.46 7.77 0.33
C TYR A 282 19.84 7.75 1.00
N PRO A 283 20.78 8.62 0.58
CA PRO A 283 21.91 8.95 1.43
C PRO A 283 21.42 9.55 2.76
N LYS A 284 22.17 9.30 3.83
CA LYS A 284 21.78 9.75 5.18
C LYS A 284 21.81 11.27 5.34
N LYS A 285 22.57 11.95 4.49
CA LYS A 285 22.57 13.41 4.34
C LYS A 285 22.63 13.73 2.86
N PHE A 286 21.83 14.67 2.41
CA PHE A 286 21.97 15.18 1.05
C PHE A 286 21.39 16.58 0.86
N THR A 287 21.91 17.23 -0.16
CA THR A 287 21.30 18.38 -0.82
C THR A 287 21.03 18.05 -2.28
N ILE A 288 19.89 18.48 -2.79
CA ILE A 288 19.58 18.52 -4.22
C ILE A 288 19.45 19.98 -4.62
N SER A 289 20.41 20.48 -5.39
CA SER A 289 20.37 21.84 -5.94
C SER A 289 21.36 21.93 -7.10
N ASN A 290 20.93 22.39 -8.28
CA ASN A 290 21.88 22.62 -9.36
C ASN A 290 22.71 23.88 -9.08
N VAL A 291 24.00 23.80 -9.44
CA VAL A 291 25.00 24.86 -9.22
C VAL A 291 24.69 26.16 -9.97
N ASP A 292 23.88 26.08 -11.02
CA ASP A 292 23.46 27.22 -11.85
C ASP A 292 22.12 27.83 -11.41
N GLY A 293 21.58 27.39 -10.27
CA GLY A 293 20.30 27.86 -9.73
C GLY A 293 19.07 27.23 -10.39
N ARG A 294 19.24 26.28 -11.32
CA ARG A 294 18.11 25.50 -11.84
C ARG A 294 17.58 24.51 -10.79
N PRO A 295 16.29 24.17 -10.83
CA PRO A 295 15.74 23.07 -10.04
C PRO A 295 16.41 21.74 -10.34
N GLY A 296 16.95 21.10 -9.29
CA GLY A 296 17.43 19.71 -9.33
C GLY A 296 16.38 18.71 -8.85
N TYR A 297 15.21 19.20 -8.42
CA TYR A 297 14.11 18.38 -7.94
C TYR A 297 12.78 18.99 -8.38
N SER A 298 11.84 18.15 -8.80
CA SER A 298 10.46 18.55 -9.10
C SER A 298 9.47 17.56 -8.49
N ASP A 299 8.30 18.05 -8.12
CA ASP A 299 7.25 17.26 -7.48
C ASP A 299 5.88 17.57 -8.10
N THR A 300 5.10 16.53 -8.42
CA THR A 300 3.66 16.67 -8.63
C THR A 300 2.96 16.11 -7.41
N LEU A 301 2.59 16.98 -6.48
CA LEU A 301 1.96 16.60 -5.23
C LEU A 301 0.49 16.27 -5.45
N ILE A 302 0.03 15.15 -4.90
CA ILE A 302 -1.34 14.68 -4.99
C ILE A 302 -1.88 14.44 -3.58
N GLY A 303 -3.12 14.82 -3.31
CA GLY A 303 -3.79 14.49 -2.05
C GLY A 303 -5.25 14.91 -2.05
N TRP A 304 -5.96 14.65 -0.96
CA TRP A 304 -7.41 14.88 -0.92
C TRP A 304 -7.78 16.34 -1.09
N LYS A 305 -8.81 16.58 -1.90
CA LYS A 305 -9.41 17.89 -2.06
C LYS A 305 -10.17 18.30 -0.80
N THR A 306 -9.48 19.01 0.08
CA THR A 306 -10.03 19.58 1.32
C THR A 306 -10.56 21.00 1.14
N ASP A 307 -10.17 21.66 0.06
CA ASP A 307 -10.64 22.98 -0.32
C ASP A 307 -10.82 23.09 -1.85
N PRO A 308 -11.63 24.02 -2.36
CA PRO A 308 -11.90 24.13 -3.80
C PRO A 308 -10.67 24.39 -4.67
N PHE A 309 -9.58 24.89 -4.09
CA PHE A 309 -8.42 25.47 -4.76
C PHE A 309 -7.13 24.67 -4.60
N CYS A 310 -7.15 23.63 -3.77
CA CYS A 310 -5.98 22.81 -3.51
C CYS A 310 -4.83 23.58 -2.83
N PHE A 311 -5.15 24.45 -1.88
CA PHE A 311 -4.12 25.10 -1.05
C PHE A 311 -3.78 24.30 0.21
N GLY A 312 -4.79 23.68 0.83
CA GLY A 312 -4.70 22.98 2.11
C GLY A 312 -4.77 21.46 2.00
N PHE A 313 -4.35 20.88 0.87
CA PHE A 313 -4.30 19.43 0.71
C PHE A 313 -2.96 18.85 1.14
N PHE A 314 -3.01 17.63 1.67
CA PHE A 314 -1.84 16.85 2.06
C PHE A 314 -1.92 15.48 1.39
N PRO A 315 -0.80 14.87 0.99
CA PRO A 315 -0.81 13.51 0.46
C PRO A 315 -1.35 12.53 1.48
N GLN A 316 -2.22 11.63 1.03
CA GLN A 316 -2.90 10.69 1.90
C GLN A 316 -2.42 9.27 1.69
N ASN A 317 -2.85 8.40 2.58
CA ASN A 317 -2.70 6.98 2.35
C ASN A 317 -3.66 6.54 1.24
N ASP A 318 -4.89 7.01 1.07
CA ASP A 318 -5.77 6.55 -0.04
C ASP A 318 -6.22 7.65 -1.04
N SER A 319 -6.96 7.23 -2.07
CA SER A 319 -7.57 8.06 -3.12
C SER A 319 -9.11 7.93 -3.20
N ILE A 320 -9.81 7.62 -2.12
CA ILE A 320 -11.29 7.56 -2.16
C ILE A 320 -11.91 8.93 -2.49
N PRO A 321 -11.48 10.02 -1.84
CA PRO A 321 -12.04 11.34 -2.11
C PRO A 321 -11.48 11.95 -3.40
N PRO A 322 -12.18 12.94 -4.00
CA PRO A 322 -11.63 13.73 -5.11
C PRO A 322 -10.25 14.29 -4.76
N LEU A 323 -9.34 14.31 -5.74
CA LEU A 323 -7.95 14.70 -5.48
C LEU A 323 -7.63 16.12 -5.98
N CYS A 324 -6.56 16.64 -5.39
CA CYS A 324 -5.90 17.88 -5.72
C CYS A 324 -4.52 17.57 -6.28
N TYR A 325 -4.11 18.32 -7.30
CA TYR A 325 -2.87 18.12 -8.02
C TYR A 325 -2.07 19.43 -8.03
N ARG A 326 -0.81 19.39 -7.62
CA ARG A 326 0.04 20.57 -7.61
C ARG A 326 1.45 20.26 -8.08
N SER A 327 1.74 20.73 -9.28
CA SER A 327 3.07 20.74 -9.87
C SER A 327 3.94 21.80 -9.22
N GLN A 328 5.14 21.41 -8.77
CA GLN A 328 6.05 22.25 -8.01
C GLN A 328 7.47 21.98 -8.44
N ASP A 329 8.24 23.06 -8.57
CA ASP A 329 9.63 23.00 -8.93
C ASP A 329 10.45 23.44 -7.73
N SER A 330 11.45 22.66 -7.33
CA SER A 330 12.21 22.99 -6.13
C SER A 330 13.45 23.81 -6.43
N THR A 331 13.69 24.85 -5.65
CA THR A 331 14.95 25.59 -5.65
C THR A 331 16.02 24.94 -4.77
N GLY A 332 15.64 23.94 -3.98
CA GLY A 332 16.54 23.16 -3.14
C GLY A 332 15.80 22.17 -2.25
N LYS A 333 16.37 20.98 -2.09
CA LYS A 333 15.91 19.95 -1.17
C LYS A 333 17.06 19.53 -0.27
N TRP A 334 16.82 19.46 1.03
CA TRP A 334 17.81 19.14 2.05
C TRP A 334 17.28 18.04 2.96
N TYR A 335 18.15 17.11 3.33
CA TYR A 335 17.82 16.01 4.21
C TYR A 335 19.00 15.69 5.12
N ASP A 336 18.72 15.50 6.41
CA ASP A 336 19.67 15.00 7.40
C ASP A 336 18.97 13.98 8.31
N ALA A 337 19.27 12.70 8.14
CA ALA A 337 18.72 11.62 8.95
C ALA A 337 19.10 11.73 10.44
N TYR A 338 20.16 12.47 10.77
CA TYR A 338 20.69 12.60 12.13
C TYR A 338 20.20 13.86 12.87
N GLY A 339 19.57 14.80 12.16
CA GLY A 339 18.77 15.85 12.76
C GLY A 339 19.48 17.12 13.22
N SER A 340 18.68 18.05 13.77
CA SER A 340 19.07 19.39 14.24
C SER A 340 19.30 19.51 15.76
N ARG A 341 18.93 18.48 16.54
CA ARG A 341 19.11 18.42 18.01
C ARG A 341 19.74 17.10 18.42
N ASN A 342 20.96 17.14 18.97
CA ASN A 342 21.60 16.05 19.71
C ASN A 342 21.42 14.61 19.15
N GLY A 343 21.40 14.45 17.83
CA GLY A 343 21.60 13.17 17.15
C GLY A 343 20.43 12.18 17.10
N THR A 344 19.17 12.58 17.28
CA THR A 344 18.05 11.61 17.39
C THR A 344 16.81 11.83 16.53
N ALA A 345 16.66 12.96 15.82
CA ALA A 345 15.43 13.24 15.07
C ALA A 345 15.73 13.89 13.72
N GLY A 346 15.58 13.12 12.63
CA GLY A 346 15.87 13.58 11.27
C GLY A 346 15.16 14.88 10.88
N ALA A 347 15.75 15.59 9.91
CA ALA A 347 15.27 16.86 9.38
C ALA A 347 15.20 16.81 7.85
N ALA A 348 14.16 17.39 7.28
CA ALA A 348 14.03 17.58 5.85
C ALA A 348 13.47 18.96 5.54
N ARG A 349 13.96 19.58 4.49
CA ARG A 349 13.44 20.84 3.97
C ARG A 349 13.34 20.78 2.46
N THR A 350 12.26 21.31 1.91
CA THR A 350 12.18 21.57 0.47
C THR A 350 11.62 22.95 0.23
N ASP A 351 12.30 23.72 -0.62
CA ASP A 351 11.86 25.03 -1.07
C ASP A 351 11.33 24.90 -2.49
N TYR A 352 10.15 25.45 -2.75
CA TYR A 352 9.40 25.32 -3.99
C TYR A 352 9.03 26.67 -4.59
N ASN A 353 9.08 26.72 -5.92
CA ASN A 353 8.29 27.60 -6.76
C ASN A 353 7.03 26.82 -7.20
N ILE A 354 5.86 27.39 -6.94
CA ILE A 354 4.58 26.75 -7.22
C ILE A 354 3.91 27.50 -8.36
N LYS A 355 3.69 26.78 -9.45
CA LYS A 355 2.89 27.25 -10.57
C LYS A 355 1.41 27.09 -10.23
N LEU A 356 0.66 28.17 -10.39
CA LEU A 356 -0.77 28.17 -10.13
C LEU A 356 -1.55 27.77 -11.40
N THR A 357 -2.57 26.96 -11.20
CA THR A 357 -3.48 26.49 -12.26
C THR A 357 -4.91 26.86 -11.92
N GLY A 358 -5.84 26.65 -12.85
CA GLY A 358 -7.27 26.93 -12.65
C GLY A 358 -7.56 28.42 -12.45
N VAL A 359 -8.39 28.75 -11.45
CA VAL A 359 -8.85 30.13 -11.19
C VAL A 359 -7.72 31.10 -10.81
N PHE A 360 -6.59 30.58 -10.32
CA PHE A 360 -5.42 31.38 -9.97
C PHE A 360 -4.38 31.47 -11.09
N HIS A 361 -4.63 30.87 -12.25
CA HIS A 361 -3.72 31.00 -13.40
C HIS A 361 -3.39 32.45 -13.79
N PRO A 362 -4.30 33.45 -13.64
CA PRO A 362 -3.95 34.85 -13.93
C PRO A 362 -3.00 35.50 -12.92
N PHE A 363 -2.71 34.83 -11.80
CA PHE A 363 -1.87 35.35 -10.73
C PHE A 363 -0.43 34.86 -10.88
N PRO A 364 0.57 35.60 -10.36
CA PRO A 364 1.96 35.16 -10.38
C PRO A 364 2.16 33.86 -9.60
N ASN A 365 3.27 33.16 -9.85
CA ASN A 365 3.65 32.00 -9.05
C ASN A 365 3.87 32.40 -7.58
N ILE A 366 3.64 31.43 -6.68
CA ILE A 366 3.93 31.57 -5.25
C ILE A 366 5.14 30.73 -4.87
N THR A 367 5.66 30.92 -3.65
CA THR A 367 6.70 30.05 -3.12
C THR A 367 6.24 29.36 -1.83
N ALA A 368 6.80 28.18 -1.58
CA ALA A 368 6.59 27.45 -0.34
C ALA A 368 7.91 26.88 0.17
N GLN A 369 8.15 27.04 1.47
CA GLN A 369 9.21 26.32 2.18
C GLN A 369 8.54 25.33 3.14
N ILE A 370 8.77 24.05 2.91
CA ILE A 370 8.28 22.97 3.77
C ILE A 370 9.46 22.46 4.59
N LEU A 371 9.41 22.64 5.90
CA LEU A 371 10.39 22.12 6.87
C LEU A 371 9.71 21.04 7.71
N GLN A 372 10.34 19.89 7.85
CA GLN A 372 9.94 18.86 8.79
C GLN A 372 11.13 18.52 9.69
N THR A 373 10.92 18.55 10.99
CA THR A 373 11.92 18.13 11.97
C THR A 373 11.22 17.37 13.08
N ASP A 374 11.79 16.25 13.50
CA ASP A 374 11.15 15.41 14.53
C ASP A 374 9.72 15.06 14.09
N TRP A 375 8.70 15.34 14.90
CA TRP A 375 7.29 15.08 14.59
C TRP A 375 6.51 16.31 14.12
N GLU A 376 7.19 17.44 13.87
CA GLU A 376 6.57 18.70 13.48
C GLU A 376 6.90 19.05 12.04
N MET A 377 5.93 19.69 11.37
CA MET A 377 6.07 20.20 10.01
C MET A 377 5.59 21.65 9.93
N TRP A 378 6.33 22.48 9.20
CA TRP A 378 6.02 23.87 8.91
C TRP A 378 5.94 24.08 7.42
N ILE A 379 4.81 24.61 6.95
CA ILE A 379 4.60 25.01 5.56
C ILE A 379 4.55 26.52 5.54
N GLN A 380 5.60 27.15 5.04
CA GLN A 380 5.75 28.60 4.96
C GLN A 380 5.51 29.04 3.52
N ASN A 381 4.35 29.62 3.25
CA ASN A 381 3.98 30.09 1.92
C ASN A 381 4.21 31.60 1.81
N HIS A 382 4.63 32.05 0.63
CA HIS A 382 4.57 33.45 0.23
C HIS A 382 3.52 33.61 -0.87
N LEU A 383 2.32 34.03 -0.46
CA LEU A 383 1.15 34.24 -1.32
C LEU A 383 1.12 35.68 -1.80
N TRP A 384 2.04 36.02 -2.72
CA TRP A 384 2.24 37.34 -3.32
C TRP A 384 2.59 38.46 -2.32
N VAL A 385 1.62 38.87 -1.51
CA VAL A 385 1.72 39.97 -0.54
C VAL A 385 1.42 39.52 0.89
N VAL A 386 1.08 38.24 1.05
CA VAL A 386 0.73 37.61 2.32
C VAL A 386 1.68 36.46 2.58
N ASP A 387 2.47 36.57 3.66
CA ASP A 387 3.16 35.41 4.22
C ASP A 387 2.18 34.60 5.07
N GLN A 388 2.21 33.29 4.89
CA GLN A 388 1.43 32.32 5.66
C GLN A 388 2.39 31.28 6.26
N CYS A 389 2.17 30.91 7.52
CA CYS A 389 2.74 29.70 8.09
C CYS A 389 1.65 28.75 8.58
N ILE A 390 1.76 27.48 8.20
CA ILE A 390 0.95 26.39 8.71
C ILE A 390 1.85 25.48 9.52
N CYS A 391 1.54 25.32 10.81
CA CYS A 391 2.17 24.34 11.66
C CYS A 391 1.31 23.07 11.63
N ALA A 392 1.93 21.93 11.38
CA ALA A 392 1.24 20.66 11.23
C ALA A 392 1.96 19.56 12.00
N ASN A 393 1.18 18.58 12.45
CA ASN A 393 1.69 17.27 12.81
C ASN A 393 1.37 16.33 11.64
N PRO A 394 2.36 15.86 10.86
CA PRO A 394 2.13 15.01 9.69
C PRO A 394 1.47 13.66 10.03
N SER A 395 1.42 13.25 11.30
CA SER A 395 0.64 12.07 11.74
C SER A 395 -0.88 12.29 11.76
N GLY A 396 -1.33 13.55 11.77
CA GLY A 396 -2.74 13.91 11.92
C GLY A 396 -3.42 13.29 13.15
N ASN A 397 -4.70 12.95 12.99
CA ASN A 397 -5.56 12.26 13.97
C ASN A 397 -5.61 10.73 13.76
N HIS A 398 -4.74 10.17 12.91
CA HIS A 398 -4.92 8.82 12.35
C HIS A 398 -4.37 7.69 13.22
N CYS A 399 -4.26 7.91 14.52
CA CYS A 399 -3.74 6.91 15.43
C CYS A 399 -4.65 6.72 16.63
N THR A 400 -4.66 5.49 17.12
CA THR A 400 -5.50 5.07 18.24
C THR A 400 -5.07 5.69 19.57
N ASN A 401 -3.79 6.13 19.71
CA ASN A 401 -3.21 6.66 20.94
C ASN A 401 -2.38 7.96 20.70
N PRO A 402 -2.99 9.15 20.74
CA PRO A 402 -2.26 10.42 20.62
C PRO A 402 -1.38 10.74 21.85
N PRO A 403 -0.28 11.53 21.72
CA PRO A 403 0.16 12.19 20.49
C PRO A 403 0.96 11.25 19.60
N CYS A 404 0.61 11.23 18.31
CA CYS A 404 1.36 10.48 17.33
C CYS A 404 2.46 11.32 16.73
N ARG A 405 3.61 10.66 16.58
CA ARG A 405 4.84 11.25 16.10
C ARG A 405 5.17 10.61 14.77
N SER A 406 4.92 11.34 13.70
CA SER A 406 5.33 11.00 12.33
C SER A 406 6.62 11.74 12.07
N TYR A 407 7.71 10.97 12.02
CA TYR A 407 9.04 11.51 11.80
C TYR A 407 9.28 11.71 10.31
N VAL A 408 10.32 12.47 9.98
CA VAL A 408 10.85 12.51 8.61
C VAL A 408 11.07 11.09 8.12
N TRP A 409 10.78 10.82 6.84
CA TRP A 409 11.04 9.52 6.23
C TRP A 409 12.49 9.08 6.50
N HIS A 410 12.67 7.79 6.76
CA HIS A 410 13.97 7.26 7.09
C HIS A 410 14.76 6.97 5.80
N TRP A 411 16.08 7.04 5.87
CA TRP A 411 16.93 6.94 4.69
C TRP A 411 16.81 5.56 4.00
N ASP A 412 16.42 4.53 4.77
CA ASP A 412 16.25 3.15 4.31
C ASP A 412 14.78 2.75 4.10
N THR A 413 13.85 3.71 3.98
CA THR A 413 12.39 3.43 3.86
C THR A 413 12.05 2.43 2.75
N PHE A 414 12.89 2.29 1.71
CA PHE A 414 12.70 1.34 0.61
C PHE A 414 13.73 0.20 0.58
N LYS A 415 14.38 -0.12 1.71
CA LYS A 415 15.38 -1.20 1.77
C LYS A 415 14.84 -2.58 1.34
N ASP A 416 13.55 -2.79 1.55
CA ASP A 416 12.84 -4.04 1.24
C ASP A 416 12.07 -3.95 -0.10
N ALA A 417 12.33 -2.92 -0.92
CA ALA A 417 11.69 -2.78 -2.23
C ALA A 417 12.12 -3.89 -3.19
N GLU A 418 11.16 -4.39 -3.96
CA GLU A 418 11.35 -5.48 -4.91
C GLU A 418 11.80 -4.93 -6.26
N PHE A 419 12.89 -5.49 -6.80
CA PHE A 419 13.37 -5.17 -8.13
C PHE A 419 12.46 -5.82 -9.19
N LEU A 420 11.85 -5.00 -10.06
CA LEU A 420 10.96 -5.45 -11.13
C LEU A 420 11.69 -5.71 -12.44
N ALA A 421 12.49 -4.74 -12.90
CA ALA A 421 13.24 -4.81 -14.15
C ALA A 421 14.21 -3.63 -14.28
N ARG A 422 15.14 -3.73 -15.24
CA ARG A 422 15.81 -2.57 -15.81
C ARG A 422 14.99 -2.05 -16.99
N GLU A 423 14.72 -0.76 -17.01
CA GLU A 423 13.79 -0.12 -17.94
C GLU A 423 14.40 1.13 -18.55
N ARG A 424 14.10 1.39 -19.82
CA ARG A 424 14.27 2.70 -20.45
C ARG A 424 12.99 3.48 -20.26
N ILE A 425 13.02 4.47 -19.39
CA ILE A 425 11.84 5.24 -18.99
C ILE A 425 12.08 6.74 -19.13
N GLY A 426 11.05 7.48 -19.50
CA GLY A 426 11.07 8.95 -19.47
C GLY A 426 11.17 9.49 -18.04
N VAL A 427 12.07 10.46 -17.81
CA VAL A 427 12.19 11.20 -16.56
C VAL A 427 11.74 12.64 -16.78
N GLU A 428 10.65 13.01 -16.11
CA GLU A 428 9.90 14.23 -16.34
C GLU A 428 10.44 15.37 -15.48
N TRP A 429 11.66 15.80 -15.78
CA TRP A 429 12.11 17.10 -15.29
C TRP A 429 11.33 18.18 -16.03
N ILE A 430 10.19 18.55 -15.46
CA ILE A 430 9.17 19.44 -16.01
C ILE A 430 9.77 20.69 -16.66
N GLN A 431 10.90 21.17 -16.14
CA GLN A 431 11.57 22.37 -16.61
C GLN A 431 12.62 22.17 -17.70
N ASN A 432 13.34 21.05 -17.69
CA ASN A 432 14.55 20.86 -18.53
C ASN A 432 14.34 19.84 -19.65
N SER A 433 13.40 18.92 -19.47
CA SER A 433 13.18 17.81 -20.39
C SER A 433 11.70 17.61 -20.73
N GLY A 434 10.82 18.51 -20.29
CA GLY A 434 9.38 18.40 -20.54
C GLY A 434 8.72 17.25 -19.78
N VAL A 435 7.50 16.93 -20.18
CA VAL A 435 6.63 15.90 -19.57
C VAL A 435 6.18 14.86 -20.60
N GLY A 436 5.67 13.72 -20.13
CA GLY A 436 5.18 12.65 -21.00
C GLY A 436 6.18 12.23 -22.07
N LYS A 437 5.78 12.26 -23.34
CA LYS A 437 6.62 11.85 -24.49
C LYS A 437 7.82 12.75 -24.77
N SER A 438 7.85 13.95 -24.21
CA SER A 438 9.01 14.85 -24.36
C SER A 438 10.11 14.57 -23.33
N ALA A 439 9.78 13.82 -22.27
CA ALA A 439 10.69 13.50 -21.18
C ALA A 439 11.99 12.85 -21.68
N LYS A 440 13.10 13.16 -21.02
CA LYS A 440 14.40 12.57 -21.35
C LYS A 440 14.40 11.11 -20.89
N THR A 441 14.68 10.19 -21.80
CA THR A 441 14.74 8.75 -21.49
C THR A 441 16.04 8.39 -20.79
N TRP A 442 15.94 7.58 -19.73
CA TRP A 442 17.05 7.01 -18.99
C TRP A 442 16.88 5.52 -18.84
N GLU A 443 17.99 4.79 -18.79
CA GLU A 443 18.01 3.39 -18.38
C GLU A 443 18.16 3.32 -16.86
N LEU A 444 17.12 2.86 -16.16
CA LEU A 444 17.02 2.86 -14.71
C LEU A 444 16.55 1.52 -14.18
N ASP A 445 16.91 1.20 -12.94
CA ASP A 445 16.43 0.04 -12.22
C ASP A 445 15.10 0.36 -11.52
N HIS A 446 14.04 -0.35 -11.90
CA HIS A 446 12.70 -0.16 -11.38
C HIS A 446 12.46 -1.05 -10.16
N PHE A 447 12.10 -0.41 -9.05
CA PHE A 447 11.72 -1.03 -7.79
C PHE A 447 10.28 -0.70 -7.41
N ILE A 448 9.65 -1.61 -6.69
CA ILE A 448 8.32 -1.40 -6.14
C ILE A 448 8.27 -1.75 -4.65
N SER A 449 7.58 -0.91 -3.87
CA SER A 449 7.29 -1.13 -2.46
C SER A 449 5.87 -0.66 -2.17
N TRP A 450 4.96 -1.62 -2.01
CA TRP A 450 3.51 -1.37 -1.92
C TRP A 450 3.02 -0.59 -3.15
N SER A 451 2.45 0.60 -2.98
CA SER A 451 2.04 1.49 -4.09
C SER A 451 3.11 2.50 -4.52
N HIS A 452 4.32 2.44 -3.95
CA HIS A 452 5.43 3.27 -4.39
C HIS A 452 6.25 2.54 -5.44
N HIS A 453 6.52 3.24 -6.53
CA HIS A 453 7.50 2.89 -7.52
C HIS A 453 8.70 3.82 -7.41
N ALA A 454 9.89 3.27 -7.55
CA ALA A 454 11.13 4.03 -7.51
C ALA A 454 12.05 3.54 -8.62
N TRP A 455 12.75 4.47 -9.25
CA TRP A 455 13.76 4.18 -10.27
C TRP A 455 15.10 4.74 -9.83
N THR A 456 16.12 3.88 -9.82
CA THR A 456 17.50 4.25 -9.49
C THR A 456 18.40 4.18 -10.71
N ASP A 457 19.41 5.03 -10.74
CA ASP A 457 20.45 4.96 -11.76
C ASP A 457 21.39 3.77 -11.46
N PRO A 458 21.56 2.80 -12.38
CA PRO A 458 22.43 1.65 -12.17
C PRO A 458 23.91 2.00 -12.07
N VAL A 459 24.33 3.22 -12.43
CA VAL A 459 25.72 3.68 -12.33
C VAL A 459 26.00 4.33 -10.97
N SER A 460 25.19 5.31 -10.57
CA SER A 460 25.41 6.06 -9.32
C SER A 460 24.69 5.47 -8.10
N GLY A 461 23.70 4.60 -8.33
CA GLY A 461 22.79 4.09 -7.30
C GLY A 461 21.81 5.13 -6.74
N ARG A 462 21.76 6.34 -7.31
CA ARG A 462 20.88 7.42 -6.83
C ARG A 462 19.45 7.19 -7.31
N ILE A 463 18.50 7.57 -6.46
CA ILE A 463 17.10 7.67 -6.85
C ILE A 463 16.96 8.80 -7.87
N VAL A 464 16.37 8.50 -9.01
CA VAL A 464 16.14 9.45 -10.11
C VAL A 464 14.66 9.81 -10.21
N ARG A 465 13.77 8.85 -9.97
CA ARG A 465 12.33 9.04 -10.11
C ARG A 465 11.57 8.22 -9.10
N MET A 466 10.47 8.74 -8.60
CA MET A 466 9.53 8.00 -7.76
C MET A 466 8.10 8.36 -8.12
N TRP A 467 7.22 7.39 -8.03
CA TRP A 467 5.81 7.56 -8.30
C TRP A 467 4.96 6.84 -7.27
N LYS A 468 3.89 7.51 -6.83
CA LYS A 468 2.78 6.87 -6.15
C LYS A 468 1.47 7.52 -6.63
N PRO A 469 0.49 6.73 -7.13
CA PRO A 469 -0.65 7.23 -7.91
C PRO A 469 -1.48 8.37 -7.32
N PHE A 470 -1.51 8.45 -5.98
CA PHE A 470 -2.33 9.40 -5.22
C PHE A 470 -1.53 10.16 -4.15
N ASN A 471 -0.20 10.09 -4.22
CA ASN A 471 0.70 10.85 -3.35
C ASN A 471 1.55 11.82 -4.16
N GLY A 472 2.10 11.36 -5.28
CA GLY A 472 2.77 12.24 -6.23
C GLY A 472 3.83 11.58 -7.10
N LEU A 473 4.39 12.43 -7.98
CA LEU A 473 5.55 12.15 -8.82
C LEU A 473 6.74 12.96 -8.30
N GLN A 474 7.86 12.33 -8.03
CA GLN A 474 9.09 12.98 -7.62
C GLN A 474 10.19 12.68 -8.62
N ASN A 475 10.85 13.71 -9.15
CA ASN A 475 12.00 13.56 -10.04
C ASN A 475 13.23 14.26 -9.43
N TYR A 476 14.34 13.55 -9.41
CA TYR A 476 15.64 13.99 -8.92
C TYR A 476 16.60 14.04 -10.09
N ASP A 477 17.29 15.16 -10.25
CA ASP A 477 18.38 15.28 -11.20
C ASP A 477 19.61 14.53 -10.63
N PRO A 478 20.10 13.46 -11.29
CA PRO A 478 21.22 12.67 -10.79
C PRO A 478 22.51 13.49 -10.65
N GLU A 479 22.64 14.60 -11.38
CA GLU A 479 23.82 15.48 -11.34
C GLU A 479 23.72 16.55 -10.23
N ALA A 480 22.56 16.72 -9.62
CA ALA A 480 22.29 17.77 -8.62
C ALA A 480 22.53 17.33 -7.16
N TRP A 481 22.94 16.08 -6.94
CA TRP A 481 23.16 15.52 -5.61
C TRP A 481 24.48 15.97 -5.00
N THR A 482 24.44 16.35 -3.74
CA THR A 482 25.61 16.40 -2.86
C THR A 482 25.32 15.64 -1.57
N ASP A 483 26.30 14.92 -1.03
CA ASP A 483 26.16 14.16 0.22
C ASP A 483 26.43 15.02 1.47
N ASP A 484 26.23 16.33 1.35
CA ASP A 484 26.40 17.30 2.43
C ASP A 484 25.16 18.17 2.59
N VAL A 485 25.02 18.77 3.75
CA VAL A 485 23.85 19.58 4.10
C VAL A 485 24.25 20.75 5.00
N ASP A 486 23.82 21.94 4.61
CA ASP A 486 23.91 23.12 5.46
C ASP A 486 22.89 23.02 6.60
N SER A 487 23.36 22.74 7.81
CA SER A 487 22.49 22.55 8.98
C SER A 487 21.68 23.80 9.33
N SER A 488 22.09 25.00 8.90
CA SER A 488 21.33 26.23 9.10
C SER A 488 19.98 26.20 8.36
N LYS A 489 19.82 25.33 7.36
CA LYS A 489 18.56 25.14 6.64
C LYS A 489 17.44 24.59 7.51
N PHE A 490 17.77 23.97 8.65
CA PHE A 490 16.84 23.29 9.55
C PHE A 490 16.50 24.08 10.83
N GLU A 491 16.71 25.40 10.83
CA GLU A 491 16.29 26.26 11.95
C GLU A 491 14.78 26.10 12.21
N SER A 492 14.45 25.63 13.42
CA SER A 492 13.08 25.25 13.82
C SER A 492 12.80 25.67 15.28
N PRO A 493 11.60 26.21 15.58
CA PRO A 493 10.56 26.62 14.62
C PRO A 493 10.98 27.83 13.77
N PRO A 494 10.54 27.90 12.50
CA PRO A 494 10.87 29.04 11.63
C PRO A 494 10.34 30.37 12.19
N ALA A 495 11.08 31.45 11.97
CA ALA A 495 10.70 32.79 12.44
C ALA A 495 9.31 33.24 11.95
N LYS A 496 8.93 32.90 10.70
CA LYS A 496 7.60 33.20 10.14
C LYS A 496 6.46 32.52 10.91
N CYS A 497 6.72 31.44 11.64
CA CYS A 497 5.68 30.68 12.33
C CYS A 497 5.46 31.18 13.78
N LYS A 498 6.43 31.93 14.32
CA LYS A 498 6.34 32.56 15.65
C LYS A 498 5.38 33.74 15.63
N LYS A 499 4.91 34.15 16.80
CA LYS A 499 4.03 35.33 16.94
C LYS A 499 4.71 36.57 16.38
N GLY A 500 3.98 37.32 15.56
CA GLY A 500 4.51 38.49 14.85
C GLY A 500 5.34 38.16 13.60
N GLY A 501 5.44 36.89 13.22
CA GLY A 501 6.08 36.45 11.97
C GLY A 501 5.18 36.65 10.75
N ALA A 502 4.56 35.57 10.26
CA ALA A 502 3.63 35.59 9.13
C ALA A 502 2.31 36.29 9.50
N LYS A 503 1.69 36.96 8.52
CA LYS A 503 0.36 37.58 8.68
C LYS A 503 -0.71 36.52 8.96
N VAL A 504 -0.57 35.35 8.33
CA VAL A 504 -1.49 34.22 8.51
C VAL A 504 -0.78 33.09 9.22
N ARG A 505 -1.32 32.64 10.35
CA ARG A 505 -0.78 31.49 11.10
C ARG A 505 -1.88 30.48 11.36
N ILE A 506 -1.67 29.25 10.93
CA ILE A 506 -2.62 28.14 11.07
C ILE A 506 -2.00 27.06 11.94
N ASN A 507 -2.70 26.70 13.01
CA ASN A 507 -2.32 25.70 14.02
C ASN A 507 -0.96 25.94 14.68
N CYS A 508 -0.42 27.15 14.61
CA CYS A 508 0.82 27.53 15.29
C CYS A 508 0.52 28.12 16.68
N ASP A 509 1.32 27.77 17.69
CA ASP A 509 1.35 28.49 18.96
C ASP A 509 2.21 29.76 18.89
N ASP A 510 2.34 30.48 19.99
CA ASP A 510 3.08 31.75 20.04
C ASP A 510 4.59 31.55 19.77
N ASN A 511 5.11 30.36 20.06
CA ASN A 511 6.50 29.97 19.81
C ASN A 511 6.70 29.34 18.42
N GLY A 512 5.64 29.23 17.63
CA GLY A 512 5.64 28.65 16.29
C GLY A 512 5.61 27.13 16.26
N HIS A 513 5.32 26.44 17.36
CA HIS A 513 5.12 24.99 17.38
C HIS A 513 3.70 24.61 16.97
N PHE A 514 3.51 23.35 16.56
CA PHE A 514 2.17 22.82 16.29
C PHE A 514 1.31 22.81 17.56
N SER A 515 0.11 23.37 17.43
CA SER A 515 -0.93 23.33 18.46
C SER A 515 -2.02 22.33 18.08
N PRO A 516 -2.31 21.32 18.91
CA PRO A 516 -3.41 20.37 18.65
C PRO A 516 -4.79 21.03 18.82
N LYS A 517 -4.86 22.20 19.46
CA LYS A 517 -6.07 23.02 19.46
C LYS A 517 -6.02 23.91 18.24
N ALA A 518 -7.07 23.87 17.44
CA ALA A 518 -7.18 24.69 16.24
C ALA A 518 -6.93 26.17 16.61
N LYS A 519 -5.90 26.76 16.02
CA LYS A 519 -5.50 28.16 16.21
C LYS A 519 -5.41 28.79 14.84
N PHE A 520 -6.12 29.89 14.65
CA PHE A 520 -6.14 30.59 13.37
C PHE A 520 -5.93 32.07 13.61
N GLU A 521 -4.99 32.65 12.88
CA GLU A 521 -4.69 34.08 12.88
C GLU A 521 -4.59 34.55 11.43
N GLY A 522 -5.20 35.70 11.12
CA GLY A 522 -5.08 36.32 9.81
C GLY A 522 -5.88 35.66 8.69
N LEU A 523 -6.91 34.85 8.98
CA LEU A 523 -7.71 34.20 7.92
C LEU A 523 -8.40 35.19 6.99
N GLU A 524 -8.72 36.39 7.48
CA GLU A 524 -9.31 37.48 6.70
C GLU A 524 -8.45 37.89 5.49
N TYR A 525 -7.12 37.73 5.58
CA TYR A 525 -6.22 37.97 4.44
C TYR A 525 -6.38 36.91 3.34
N ILE A 526 -6.61 35.64 3.71
CA ILE A 526 -6.84 34.55 2.76
C ILE A 526 -8.20 34.73 2.07
N GLU A 527 -9.23 35.09 2.83
CA GLU A 527 -10.57 35.37 2.31
C GLU A 527 -10.58 36.56 1.35
N ALA A 528 -9.81 37.61 1.65
CA ALA A 528 -9.63 38.75 0.77
C ALA A 528 -8.92 38.37 -0.54
N LEU A 529 -7.79 37.66 -0.46
CA LEU A 529 -7.09 37.15 -1.65
C LEU A 529 -7.99 36.26 -2.52
N HIS A 530 -8.78 35.39 -1.88
CA HIS A 530 -9.75 34.55 -2.56
C HIS A 530 -10.83 35.37 -3.30
N SER A 531 -11.38 36.38 -2.62
CA SER A 531 -12.39 37.27 -3.21
C SER A 531 -11.85 38.06 -4.41
N LEU A 532 -10.58 38.46 -4.37
CA LEU A 532 -9.91 39.12 -5.49
C LEU A 532 -9.72 38.17 -6.67
N ALA A 533 -9.32 36.92 -6.40
CA ALA A 533 -9.15 35.92 -7.45
C ALA A 533 -10.45 35.61 -8.20
N LEU A 534 -11.57 35.48 -7.48
CA LEU A 534 -12.88 35.27 -8.11
C LEU A 534 -13.35 36.44 -8.98
N LYS A 535 -12.92 37.66 -8.67
CA LYS A 535 -13.31 38.88 -9.42
C LYS A 535 -12.37 39.19 -10.58
N SER A 536 -11.18 38.60 -10.61
CA SER A 536 -10.23 38.88 -11.67
C SER A 536 -10.63 38.22 -12.97
N THR A 537 -10.62 39.01 -14.06
CA THR A 537 -10.90 38.54 -15.42
C THR A 537 -9.67 38.63 -16.32
N GLY A 538 -8.51 39.00 -15.76
CA GLY A 538 -7.26 39.18 -16.50
C GLY A 538 -6.01 39.02 -15.63
N PRO A 539 -4.81 39.19 -16.21
CA PRO A 539 -3.56 39.08 -15.47
C PRO A 539 -3.51 40.04 -14.29
N VAL A 540 -3.08 39.54 -13.13
CA VAL A 540 -2.98 40.34 -11.90
C VAL A 540 -1.51 40.48 -11.51
N THR A 541 -1.05 41.69 -11.23
CA THR A 541 0.31 41.90 -10.72
C THR A 541 0.35 41.90 -9.19
N ALA A 542 1.54 41.72 -8.62
CA ALA A 542 1.72 41.80 -7.17
C ALA A 542 1.37 43.20 -6.62
N GLU A 543 1.64 44.26 -7.37
CA GLU A 543 1.31 45.64 -7.00
C GLU A 543 -0.21 45.87 -6.97
N MET A 544 -0.93 45.31 -7.96
CA MET A 544 -2.39 45.34 -7.98
C MET A 544 -2.96 44.62 -6.77
N LEU A 545 -2.42 43.45 -6.42
CA LEU A 545 -2.81 42.70 -5.23
C LEU A 545 -2.55 43.48 -3.94
N GLN A 546 -1.39 44.11 -3.82
CA GLN A 546 -1.04 44.91 -2.66
C GLN A 546 -2.05 46.06 -2.45
N SER A 547 -2.37 46.78 -3.52
CA SER A 547 -3.30 47.92 -3.46
C SER A 547 -4.72 47.47 -3.13
N GLN A 548 -5.22 46.44 -3.82
CA GLN A 548 -6.58 45.94 -3.62
C GLN A 548 -6.75 45.28 -2.25
N LEU A 549 -5.75 44.54 -1.78
CA LEU A 549 -5.77 43.96 -0.44
C LEU A 549 -5.74 45.06 0.63
N ALA A 550 -4.94 46.11 0.44
CA ALA A 550 -4.93 47.24 1.38
C ALA A 550 -6.29 47.95 1.45
N GLU A 551 -6.98 48.12 0.31
CA GLU A 551 -8.34 48.69 0.26
C GLU A 551 -9.38 47.80 0.93
N MET A 552 -9.27 46.47 0.80
CA MET A 552 -10.20 45.53 1.45
C MET A 552 -9.98 45.40 2.96
N MET A 553 -8.77 45.68 3.44
CA MET A 553 -8.38 45.54 4.85
C MET A 553 -8.49 46.85 5.64
N ALA A 554 -8.68 47.98 4.95
CA ALA A 554 -8.95 49.30 5.53
C ALA A 554 -10.44 49.48 5.80
#